data_AF-A0A7V7DYV0-F1
#
_entry.id   AF-A0A7V7DYV0-F1
#
_cell.length_a   1.000
_cell.length_b   1.000
_cell.length_c   1.000
_cell.angle_alpha   90.00
_cell.angle_beta   90.00
_cell.angle_gamma   90.00
#
_symmetry.space_group_name_H-M   'P 1'
#
loop_
_entity.id
_entity.type
_entity.pdbx_description
1 polymer ?
#
loop_
_entity_poly.entity_id
_entity_poly.type
_entity_poly.pdbx_seq_one_letter_code
_entity_poly.pdbx_strand_id
1 'polypeptide(L)'
;MRKSLICCYMFIFFILIGTCYAASNEERILRLEDKIRELEQSLRILQGTGGRITQSVVPAAPQEAARLELGTWGYKHIDEGVTDYYNITLELINRYDAGIKTIDATLYFLDQEGYYLFGIKITPDLNIPPNGNIKDTGLYRLNRFLKSHHRMATMKPKDVTTTLNIRKIVFYDNIQIYYRPVWTGKDRSDFDVFPVVEKQQ
;
A
#
# COMPACT_ATOMS: atom_id res chain seq x y z
N MET A 1 -58.36 -1.18 20.46
CA MET A 1 -57.74 0.08 19.97
C MET A 1 -56.26 0.21 20.39
N ARG A 2 -55.36 -0.73 20.05
CA ARG A 2 -53.91 -0.61 20.37
C ARG A 2 -52.97 -0.80 19.16
N LYS A 3 -53.47 -1.32 18.03
CA LYS A 3 -52.68 -1.55 16.81
C LYS A 3 -52.38 -0.26 16.01
N SER A 4 -53.18 0.79 16.22
CA SER A 4 -53.04 2.05 15.47
C SER A 4 -51.92 2.96 15.99
N LEU A 5 -51.57 2.90 17.29
CA LEU A 5 -50.47 3.70 17.85
C LEU A 5 -49.07 3.20 17.45
N ILE A 6 -48.88 1.89 17.30
CA ILE A 6 -47.57 1.29 16.98
C ILE A 6 -47.14 1.64 15.54
N CYS A 7 -48.11 1.74 14.62
CA CYS A 7 -47.85 2.10 13.23
C CYS A 7 -47.42 3.56 13.08
N CYS A 8 -47.94 4.45 13.93
CA CYS A 8 -47.59 5.87 13.93
C CYS A 8 -46.16 6.11 14.46
N TYR A 9 -45.73 5.37 15.49
CA TYR A 9 -44.36 5.47 16.03
C TYR A 9 -43.29 4.96 15.07
N MET A 10 -43.57 3.88 14.32
CA MET A 10 -42.64 3.37 13.30
C MET A 10 -42.45 4.38 12.16
N PHE A 11 -43.51 5.05 11.72
CA PHE A 11 -43.42 6.02 10.62
C PHE A 11 -42.59 7.26 10.99
N ILE A 12 -42.74 7.75 12.23
CA ILE A 12 -41.95 8.88 12.75
C ILE A 12 -40.46 8.50 12.87
N PHE A 13 -40.15 7.26 13.26
CA PHE A 13 -38.77 6.78 13.40
C PHE A 13 -38.05 6.69 12.05
N PHE A 14 -38.73 6.24 10.98
CA PHE A 14 -38.15 6.20 9.63
C PHE A 14 -37.92 7.61 9.05
N ILE A 15 -38.80 8.58 9.33
CA ILE A 15 -38.60 9.97 8.92
C ILE A 15 -37.37 10.57 9.62
N LEU A 16 -37.21 10.34 10.93
CA LEU A 16 -36.07 10.83 11.71
C LEU A 16 -34.71 10.28 11.23
N ILE A 17 -34.64 8.99 10.89
CA ILE A 17 -33.40 8.40 10.35
C ILE A 17 -33.05 8.97 8.98
N GLY A 18 -34.05 9.17 8.11
CA GLY A 18 -33.86 9.74 6.77
C GLY A 18 -33.33 11.17 6.81
N THR A 19 -33.84 12.02 7.72
CA THR A 19 -33.38 13.40 7.86
C THR A 19 -31.97 13.50 8.44
N CYS A 20 -31.58 12.60 9.35
CA CYS A 20 -30.21 12.57 9.89
C CYS A 20 -29.17 12.13 8.85
N TYR A 21 -29.53 11.23 7.94
CA TYR A 21 -28.63 10.76 6.87
C TYR A 21 -28.41 11.81 5.79
N ALA A 22 -29.42 12.63 5.50
CA ALA A 22 -29.31 13.76 4.57
C ALA A 22 -28.38 14.86 5.11
N ALA A 23 -28.55 15.25 6.39
CA ALA A 23 -27.72 16.28 7.03
C ALA A 23 -26.23 15.91 7.11
N SER A 24 -25.91 14.63 7.37
CA SER A 24 -24.51 14.15 7.40
C SER A 24 -23.83 14.16 6.03
N ASN A 25 -24.59 13.95 4.95
CA ASN A 25 -24.05 14.02 3.59
C ASN A 25 -23.85 15.46 3.12
N GLU A 26 -24.74 16.39 3.50
CA GLU A 26 -24.58 17.81 3.19
C GLU A 26 -23.32 18.41 3.83
N GLU A 27 -23.01 18.08 5.09
CA GLU A 27 -21.76 18.51 5.74
C GLU A 27 -20.50 17.96 5.05
N ARG A 28 -20.56 16.71 4.57
CA ARG A 28 -19.46 16.09 3.83
C ARG A 28 -19.27 16.73 2.47
N ILE A 29 -20.35 17.07 1.77
CA ILE A 29 -20.31 17.74 0.47
C ILE A 29 -19.75 19.15 0.63
N LEU A 30 -20.23 19.93 1.62
CA LEU A 30 -19.72 21.26 1.91
C LEU A 30 -18.21 21.24 2.24
N ARG A 31 -17.75 20.27 3.03
CA ARG A 31 -16.33 20.11 3.35
C ARG A 31 -15.47 19.75 2.13
N LEU A 32 -16.03 19.03 1.16
CA LEU A 32 -15.34 18.69 -0.10
C LEU A 32 -15.30 19.90 -1.04
N GLU A 33 -16.39 20.65 -1.14
CA GLU A 33 -16.44 21.89 -1.93
C GLU A 33 -15.48 22.95 -1.41
N ASP A 34 -15.33 23.09 -0.08
CA ASP A 34 -14.37 24.02 0.51
C ASP A 34 -12.93 23.62 0.24
N LYS A 35 -12.60 22.32 0.29
CA LYS A 35 -11.27 21.83 -0.09
C LYS A 35 -10.96 22.04 -1.57
N ILE A 36 -11.95 21.89 -2.45
CA ILE A 36 -11.79 22.15 -3.88
C ILE A 36 -11.51 23.64 -4.10
N ARG A 37 -12.26 24.54 -3.44
CA ARG A 37 -12.02 25.99 -3.53
C ARG A 37 -10.65 26.41 -2.98
N GLU A 38 -10.20 25.82 -1.88
CA GLU A 38 -8.87 26.07 -1.31
C GLU A 38 -7.75 25.62 -2.26
N LEU A 39 -7.90 24.45 -2.89
CA LEU A 39 -6.95 23.93 -3.88
C LEU A 39 -6.94 24.78 -5.16
N GLU A 40 -8.11 25.22 -5.63
CA GLU A 40 -8.21 26.10 -6.80
C GLU A 40 -7.60 27.49 -6.52
N GLN A 41 -7.79 28.04 -5.32
CA GLN A 41 -7.14 29.29 -4.91
C GLN A 41 -5.63 29.12 -4.81
N SER A 42 -5.15 28.01 -4.24
CA SER A 42 -3.72 27.70 -4.14
C SER A 42 -3.06 27.58 -5.51
N LEU A 43 -3.74 26.93 -6.47
CA LEU A 43 -3.28 26.80 -7.85
C LEU A 43 -3.27 28.15 -8.59
N ARG A 44 -4.27 29.01 -8.35
CA ARG A 44 -4.32 30.36 -8.94
C ARG A 44 -3.22 31.27 -8.40
N ILE A 45 -2.87 31.17 -7.11
CA ILE A 45 -1.75 31.92 -6.51
C ILE A 45 -0.42 31.47 -7.14
N LEU A 46 -0.26 30.16 -7.38
CA LEU A 46 0.92 29.59 -8.03
C LEU A 46 1.02 29.96 -9.52
N GLN A 47 -0.10 30.10 -10.23
CA GLN A 47 -0.13 30.47 -11.65
C GLN A 47 -0.08 31.98 -11.89
N GLY A 48 -0.55 32.81 -10.94
CA GLY A 48 -0.56 34.27 -11.05
C GLY A 48 0.76 34.95 -10.67
N THR A 49 1.69 34.23 -10.05
CA THR A 49 2.98 34.78 -9.63
C THR A 49 4.07 34.27 -10.58
N GLY A 50 4.28 34.98 -11.69
CA GLY A 50 5.46 34.86 -12.56
C GLY A 50 6.76 35.29 -11.86
N GLY A 51 6.96 34.83 -10.63
CA GLY A 51 8.11 35.08 -9.79
C GLY A 51 8.94 33.80 -9.72
N ARG A 52 10.12 33.87 -10.35
CA ARG A 52 11.19 32.89 -10.32
C ARG A 52 11.49 32.47 -8.88
N ILE A 53 10.86 31.40 -8.41
CA ILE A 53 11.32 30.68 -7.22
C ILE A 53 12.60 30.00 -7.65
N THR A 54 13.74 30.58 -7.29
CA THR A 54 14.97 29.81 -7.09
C THR A 54 14.67 28.82 -5.98
N GLN A 55 13.96 27.73 -6.33
CA GLN A 55 14.11 26.50 -5.62
C GLN A 55 15.59 26.23 -5.73
N SER A 56 16.31 26.30 -4.62
CA SER A 56 17.47 25.46 -4.44
C SER A 56 16.92 24.03 -4.51
N VAL A 57 16.71 23.58 -5.74
CA VAL A 57 16.64 22.18 -6.11
C VAL A 57 18.00 21.69 -5.68
N VAL A 58 18.10 21.24 -4.42
CA VAL A 58 19.02 20.15 -4.12
C VAL A 58 18.71 19.16 -5.24
N PRO A 59 19.64 18.91 -6.18
CA PRO A 59 19.36 17.96 -7.24
C PRO A 59 18.89 16.71 -6.51
N ALA A 60 17.63 16.33 -6.75
CA ALA A 60 17.20 15.00 -6.39
C ALA A 60 18.25 14.12 -7.05
N ALA A 61 19.13 13.54 -6.23
CA ALA A 61 20.13 12.61 -6.72
C ALA A 61 19.37 11.67 -7.65
N PRO A 62 19.92 11.36 -8.85
CA PRO A 62 19.27 10.48 -9.79
C PRO A 62 18.72 9.32 -8.99
N GLN A 63 17.40 9.16 -9.00
CA GLN A 63 16.73 8.10 -8.26
C GLN A 63 17.21 6.82 -8.91
N GLU A 64 18.34 6.31 -8.45
CA GLU A 64 18.99 5.16 -9.02
C GLU A 64 17.97 4.04 -8.88
N ALA A 65 17.41 3.63 -10.01
CA ALA A 65 16.39 2.60 -10.04
C ALA A 65 16.95 1.44 -9.22
N ALA A 66 16.20 1.01 -8.20
CA ALA A 66 16.69 0.00 -7.28
C ALA A 66 17.14 -1.22 -8.10
N ARG A 67 18.43 -1.54 -8.03
CA ARG A 67 19.05 -2.64 -8.80
C ARG A 67 18.74 -4.03 -8.21
N LEU A 68 17.80 -4.11 -7.28
CA LEU A 68 17.26 -5.35 -6.75
C LEU A 68 15.90 -5.57 -7.40
N GLU A 69 15.80 -6.62 -8.20
CA GLU A 69 14.64 -6.90 -9.02
C GLU A 69 13.90 -8.14 -8.50
N LEU A 70 12.58 -8.16 -8.69
CA LEU A 70 11.79 -9.37 -8.54
C LEU A 70 11.85 -10.16 -9.85
N GLY A 71 12.38 -11.37 -9.79
CA GLY A 71 12.39 -12.33 -10.88
C GLY A 71 11.08 -13.10 -10.96
N THR A 72 11.17 -14.43 -11.04
CA THR A 72 10.00 -15.29 -11.04
C THR A 72 9.32 -15.35 -9.67
N TRP A 73 7.99 -15.46 -9.65
CA TRP A 73 7.24 -15.65 -8.41
C TRP A 73 6.02 -16.54 -8.66
N GLY A 74 5.51 -17.13 -7.59
CA GLY A 74 4.32 -17.96 -7.61
C GLY A 74 3.73 -18.15 -6.22
N TYR A 75 2.48 -18.59 -6.17
CA TYR A 75 1.79 -18.86 -4.91
C TYR A 75 0.90 -20.09 -5.03
N LYS A 76 0.63 -20.71 -3.87
CA LYS A 76 -0.35 -21.78 -3.71
C LYS A 76 -1.18 -21.50 -2.46
N HIS A 77 -2.50 -21.54 -2.61
CA HIS A 77 -3.42 -21.51 -1.46
C HIS A 77 -3.43 -22.87 -0.76
N ILE A 78 -3.33 -22.84 0.57
CA ILE A 78 -3.41 -24.01 1.44
C ILE A 78 -4.52 -23.75 2.45
N ASP A 79 -5.55 -24.59 2.41
CA ASP A 79 -6.69 -24.59 3.34
C ASP A 79 -6.52 -25.79 4.29
N GLU A 80 -6.30 -25.51 5.57
CA GLU A 80 -6.22 -26.53 6.63
C GLU A 80 -7.50 -26.56 7.50
N GLY A 81 -8.62 -26.05 6.96
CA GLY A 81 -9.95 -25.99 7.57
C GLY A 81 -10.07 -24.94 8.68
N VAL A 82 -9.16 -24.96 9.65
CA VAL A 82 -9.14 -23.99 10.74
C VAL A 82 -8.24 -22.81 10.41
N THR A 83 -7.22 -22.94 9.56
CA THR A 83 -6.35 -21.82 9.15
C THR A 83 -5.98 -21.94 7.69
N ASP A 84 -5.96 -20.80 7.01
CA ASP A 84 -5.55 -20.69 5.60
C ASP A 84 -4.20 -20.01 5.48
N TYR A 85 -3.42 -20.42 4.48
CA TYR A 85 -2.11 -19.88 4.17
C TYR A 85 -1.92 -19.68 2.67
N TYR A 86 -1.06 -18.74 2.30
CA TYR A 86 -0.37 -18.77 1.02
C TYR A 86 1.05 -19.30 1.20
N ASN A 87 1.39 -20.35 0.46
CA ASN A 87 2.78 -20.71 0.22
C ASN A 87 3.26 -19.90 -0.98
N ILE A 88 4.17 -18.95 -0.75
CA ILE A 88 4.67 -18.03 -1.78
C ILE A 88 6.14 -18.32 -2.01
N THR A 89 6.49 -18.52 -3.28
CA THR A 89 7.87 -18.65 -3.75
C THR A 89 8.20 -17.45 -4.62
N LEU A 90 9.36 -16.83 -4.39
CA LEU A 90 9.83 -15.69 -5.16
C LEU A 90 11.33 -15.79 -5.43
N GLU A 91 11.76 -15.17 -6.51
CA GLU A 91 13.16 -15.03 -6.88
C GLU A 91 13.55 -13.56 -6.80
N LEU A 92 14.61 -13.26 -6.06
CA LEU A 92 15.21 -11.93 -5.99
C LEU A 92 16.50 -11.93 -6.79
N ILE A 93 16.66 -10.93 -7.66
CA ILE A 93 17.83 -10.80 -8.52
C ILE A 93 18.58 -9.54 -8.11
N ASN A 94 19.82 -9.74 -7.65
CA ASN A 94 20.74 -8.67 -7.30
C ASN A 94 21.50 -8.23 -8.56
N ARG A 95 21.37 -6.95 -8.96
CA ARG A 95 22.16 -6.32 -10.04
C ARG A 95 23.21 -5.34 -9.51
N TYR A 96 23.52 -5.41 -8.20
CA TYR A 96 24.66 -4.72 -7.63
C TYR A 96 25.93 -5.56 -7.80
N ASP A 97 27.06 -4.86 -7.95
CA ASP A 97 28.39 -5.46 -7.93
C ASP A 97 28.83 -5.91 -6.52
N ALA A 98 28.07 -5.49 -5.50
CA ALA A 98 28.23 -5.91 -4.12
C ALA A 98 27.17 -6.96 -3.73
N GLY A 99 27.54 -7.88 -2.84
CA GLY A 99 26.64 -8.88 -2.30
C GLY A 99 25.75 -8.26 -1.22
N ILE A 100 24.48 -8.65 -1.21
CA ILE A 100 23.49 -8.17 -0.24
C ILE A 100 23.43 -9.14 0.93
N LYS A 101 23.60 -8.60 2.15
CA LYS A 101 23.51 -9.36 3.40
C LYS A 101 22.09 -9.38 3.94
N THR A 102 21.48 -8.20 4.03
CA THR A 102 20.14 -8.02 4.63
C THR A 102 19.28 -7.11 3.76
N ILE A 103 17.99 -7.43 3.64
CA ILE A 103 16.99 -6.67 2.90
C ILE A 103 15.81 -6.36 3.82
N ASP A 104 15.28 -5.17 3.70
CA ASP A 104 14.03 -4.76 4.32
C ASP A 104 13.09 -4.32 3.21
N ALA A 105 12.25 -5.26 2.78
CA ALA A 105 11.35 -5.07 1.66
C ALA A 105 10.00 -5.75 1.92
N THR A 106 8.96 -5.21 1.29
CA THR A 106 7.61 -5.77 1.28
C THR A 106 7.22 -6.03 -0.16
N LEU A 107 6.72 -7.23 -0.44
CA LEU A 107 6.12 -7.57 -1.71
C LEU A 107 4.61 -7.42 -1.61
N TYR A 108 4.05 -6.53 -2.42
CA TYR A 108 2.62 -6.32 -2.52
C TYR A 108 2.05 -7.07 -3.72
N PHE A 109 0.92 -7.74 -3.50
CA PHE A 109 0.10 -8.36 -4.52
C PHE A 109 -1.10 -7.46 -4.77
N LEU A 110 -1.29 -7.08 -6.02
CA LEU A 110 -2.34 -6.17 -6.48
C LEU A 110 -3.16 -6.86 -7.55
N ASP A 111 -4.39 -6.42 -7.77
CA ASP A 111 -5.13 -6.83 -8.96
C ASP A 111 -4.68 -6.03 -10.21
N GLN A 112 -5.29 -6.33 -11.36
CA GLN A 112 -5.01 -5.61 -12.62
C GLN A 112 -5.33 -4.11 -12.56
N GLU A 113 -6.22 -3.70 -11.66
CA GLU A 113 -6.63 -2.31 -11.51
C GLU A 113 -5.77 -1.56 -10.48
N GLY A 114 -4.85 -2.26 -9.80
CA GLY A 114 -3.94 -1.72 -8.79
C GLY A 114 -4.50 -1.72 -7.37
N TYR A 115 -5.59 -2.44 -7.10
CA TYR A 115 -6.09 -2.59 -5.72
C TYR A 115 -5.28 -3.63 -4.96
N TYR A 116 -5.06 -3.34 -3.69
CA TYR A 116 -4.35 -4.24 -2.78
C TYR A 116 -5.12 -5.54 -2.54
N LEU A 117 -4.42 -6.67 -2.68
CA LEU A 117 -4.93 -8.01 -2.36
C LEU A 117 -4.28 -8.53 -1.08
N PHE A 118 -2.95 -8.53 -1.06
CA PHE A 118 -2.16 -9.13 0.00
C PHE A 118 -0.73 -8.56 0.01
N GLY A 119 -0.02 -8.70 1.12
CA GLY A 119 1.33 -8.18 1.25
C GLY A 119 2.16 -9.06 2.17
N ILE A 120 3.41 -9.31 1.80
CA ILE A 120 4.34 -10.11 2.58
C ILE A 120 5.64 -9.35 2.82
N LYS A 121 6.22 -9.53 4.00
CA LYS A 121 7.59 -9.08 4.27
C LYS A 121 8.55 -10.11 3.71
N ILE A 122 9.55 -9.64 2.96
CA ILE A 122 10.64 -10.46 2.47
C ILE A 122 11.50 -10.90 3.66
N THR A 123 11.98 -12.14 3.63
CA THR A 123 12.93 -12.66 4.64
C THR A 123 14.16 -11.74 4.70
N PRO A 124 14.52 -11.17 5.85
CA PRO A 124 15.56 -10.15 5.88
C PRO A 124 16.95 -10.67 5.50
N ASP A 125 17.36 -11.82 6.00
CA ASP A 125 18.74 -12.32 5.91
C ASP A 125 18.93 -13.32 4.76
N LEU A 126 18.68 -12.87 3.52
CA LEU A 126 18.70 -13.71 2.32
C LEU A 126 20.07 -13.83 1.61
N ASN A 127 21.17 -13.24 2.11
CA ASN A 127 22.54 -13.43 1.60
C ASN A 127 22.64 -13.61 0.06
N ILE A 128 22.37 -12.55 -0.71
CA ILE A 128 22.32 -12.61 -2.18
C ILE A 128 23.69 -12.24 -2.76
N PRO A 129 24.34 -13.10 -3.56
CA PRO A 129 25.65 -12.79 -4.13
C PRO A 129 25.59 -11.61 -5.12
N PRO A 130 26.74 -10.94 -5.38
CA PRO A 130 26.84 -9.94 -6.45
C PRO A 130 26.33 -10.47 -7.78
N ASN A 131 25.54 -9.68 -8.50
CA ASN A 131 25.01 -10.05 -9.82
C ASN A 131 24.31 -11.43 -9.89
N GLY A 132 23.84 -11.95 -8.76
CA GLY A 132 23.23 -13.26 -8.63
C GLY A 132 21.76 -13.23 -8.23
N ASN A 133 21.19 -14.39 -7.95
CA ASN A 133 19.80 -14.54 -7.54
C ASN A 133 19.67 -15.47 -6.32
N ILE A 134 18.53 -15.37 -5.64
CA ILE A 134 18.12 -16.34 -4.63
C ILE A 134 16.63 -16.61 -4.75
N LYS A 135 16.22 -17.84 -4.43
CA LYS A 135 14.83 -18.22 -4.26
C LYS A 135 14.48 -18.23 -2.77
N ASP A 136 13.42 -17.52 -2.41
CA ASP A 136 12.83 -17.53 -1.07
C ASP A 136 11.45 -18.19 -1.15
N THR A 137 11.07 -18.92 -0.10
CA THR A 137 9.75 -19.57 0.00
C THR A 137 9.26 -19.50 1.43
N GLY A 138 8.02 -19.05 1.61
CA GLY A 138 7.43 -18.86 2.92
C GLY A 138 5.94 -19.19 2.97
N LEU A 139 5.48 -19.56 4.17
CA LEU A 139 4.07 -19.76 4.50
C LEU A 139 3.53 -18.51 5.20
N TYR A 140 2.53 -17.90 4.59
CA TYR A 140 1.94 -16.64 5.05
C TYR A 140 0.48 -16.86 5.44
N ARG A 141 0.20 -16.72 6.73
CA ARG A 141 -1.13 -16.93 7.29
C ARG A 141 -2.12 -15.87 6.79
N LEU A 142 -3.31 -16.30 6.41
CA LEU A 142 -4.40 -15.40 6.00
C LEU A 142 -5.25 -15.00 7.21
N ASN A 143 -5.76 -13.78 7.14
CA ASN A 143 -6.74 -13.30 8.10
C ASN A 143 -8.13 -13.61 7.56
N ARG A 144 -8.78 -14.63 8.13
CA ARG A 144 -10.13 -15.09 7.75
C ARG A 144 -11.21 -14.01 7.74
N PHE A 145 -11.00 -12.94 8.50
CA PHE A 145 -11.96 -11.85 8.62
C PHE A 145 -11.78 -10.80 7.53
N LEU A 146 -10.63 -10.81 6.82
CA LEU A 146 -10.33 -9.88 5.74
C LEU A 146 -10.55 -10.56 4.39
N LYS A 147 -11.67 -10.26 3.74
CA LYS A 147 -12.01 -10.81 2.42
C LYS A 147 -10.92 -10.57 1.38
N SER A 148 -10.22 -9.44 1.46
CA SER A 148 -9.08 -9.11 0.58
C SER A 148 -8.00 -10.18 0.62
N HIS A 149 -7.69 -10.71 1.81
CA HIS A 149 -6.64 -11.73 2.00
C HIS A 149 -6.96 -13.06 1.32
N HIS A 150 -8.24 -13.37 1.07
CA HIS A 150 -8.64 -14.61 0.40
C HIS A 150 -8.86 -14.43 -1.10
N ARG A 151 -8.95 -13.18 -1.57
CA ARG A 151 -9.34 -12.84 -2.94
C ARG A 151 -8.37 -13.44 -3.95
N MET A 152 -7.06 -13.41 -3.66
CA MET A 152 -6.01 -13.97 -4.52
C MET A 152 -6.16 -15.48 -4.77
N ALA A 153 -6.79 -16.25 -3.88
CA ALA A 153 -7.01 -17.70 -4.04
C ALA A 153 -7.96 -18.04 -5.19
N THR A 154 -8.87 -17.11 -5.51
CA THR A 154 -9.90 -17.28 -6.56
C THR A 154 -9.52 -16.63 -7.89
N MET A 155 -8.42 -15.87 -7.91
CA MET A 155 -7.96 -15.14 -9.08
C MET A 155 -7.05 -16.00 -9.96
N LYS A 156 -7.04 -15.72 -11.27
CA LYS A 156 -6.04 -16.33 -12.16
C LYS A 156 -4.69 -15.66 -11.88
N PRO A 157 -3.57 -16.39 -11.92
CA PRO A 157 -2.25 -15.80 -11.66
C PRO A 157 -1.92 -14.60 -12.54
N LYS A 158 -2.37 -14.60 -13.80
CA LYS A 158 -2.21 -13.47 -14.74
C LYS A 158 -2.97 -12.20 -14.36
N ASP A 159 -3.93 -12.30 -13.46
CA ASP A 159 -4.75 -11.17 -12.98
C ASP A 159 -4.19 -10.58 -11.68
N VAL A 160 -3.07 -11.13 -11.19
CA VAL A 160 -2.36 -10.67 -10.00
C VAL A 160 -1.05 -10.03 -10.46
N THR A 161 -0.87 -8.76 -10.13
CA THR A 161 0.36 -8.02 -10.34
C THR A 161 1.12 -7.89 -9.03
N THR A 162 2.45 -7.72 -9.10
CA THR A 162 3.29 -7.59 -7.91
C THR A 162 4.09 -6.30 -7.93
N THR A 163 4.35 -5.76 -6.74
CA THR A 163 5.21 -4.60 -6.56
C THR A 163 6.16 -4.85 -5.39
N LEU A 164 7.46 -4.89 -5.70
CA LEU A 164 8.51 -5.00 -4.70
C LEU A 164 8.81 -3.59 -4.15
N ASN A 165 8.44 -3.35 -2.90
CA ASN A 165 8.72 -2.10 -2.20
C ASN A 165 9.91 -2.30 -1.26
N ILE A 166 11.06 -1.78 -1.67
CA ILE A 166 12.30 -1.85 -0.89
C ILE A 166 12.35 -0.62 0.01
N ARG A 167 12.67 -0.82 1.29
CA ARG A 167 12.91 0.25 2.28
C ARG A 167 14.40 0.40 2.57
N LYS A 168 15.10 -0.71 2.74
CA LYS A 168 16.53 -0.72 3.07
C LYS A 168 17.24 -1.95 2.49
N ILE A 169 18.49 -1.76 2.08
CA ILE A 169 19.43 -2.82 1.70
C ILE A 169 20.72 -2.61 2.50
N VAL A 170 21.30 -3.71 3.00
CA VAL A 170 22.61 -3.74 3.67
C VAL A 170 23.53 -4.70 2.91
N PHE A 171 24.67 -4.20 2.47
CA PHE A 171 25.70 -4.99 1.78
C PHE A 171 26.70 -5.61 2.75
N TYR A 172 27.53 -6.55 2.27
CA TYR A 172 28.56 -7.20 3.12
C TYR A 172 29.66 -6.25 3.63
N ASP A 173 29.93 -5.16 2.91
CA ASP A 173 30.81 -4.08 3.36
C ASP A 173 30.15 -3.13 4.37
N ASN A 174 28.93 -3.46 4.83
CA ASN A 174 28.07 -2.69 5.73
C ASN A 174 27.62 -1.33 5.18
N ILE A 175 27.78 -1.09 3.88
CA ILE A 175 27.13 0.04 3.21
C ILE A 175 25.62 -0.20 3.22
N GLN A 176 24.86 0.86 3.45
CA GLN A 176 23.41 0.81 3.55
C GLN A 176 22.79 1.80 2.58
N ILE A 177 21.78 1.34 1.83
CA ILE A 177 20.96 2.19 0.97
C ILE A 177 19.55 2.21 1.53
N TYR A 178 19.02 3.41 1.69
CA TYR A 178 17.65 3.65 2.11
C TYR A 178 16.83 4.15 0.92
N TYR A 179 15.65 3.59 0.78
CA TYR A 179 14.70 3.96 -0.26
C TYR A 179 13.51 4.65 0.39
N ARG A 180 13.02 5.70 -0.27
CA ARG A 180 11.71 6.25 0.09
C ARG A 180 10.64 5.26 -0.41
N PRO A 181 9.74 4.79 0.47
CA PRO A 181 8.65 3.94 0.02
C PRO A 181 7.80 4.71 -0.99
N VAL A 182 7.69 4.15 -2.20
CA VAL A 182 6.75 4.63 -3.21
C VAL A 182 5.56 3.68 -3.16
N TRP A 183 4.41 4.20 -2.71
CA TRP A 183 3.17 3.44 -2.74
C TRP A 183 2.43 3.73 -4.05
N THR A 184 2.08 2.66 -4.77
CA THR A 184 1.47 2.70 -6.10
C THR A 184 0.03 2.15 -6.12
N GLY A 185 -0.50 1.70 -4.97
CA GLY A 185 -1.87 1.19 -4.88
C GLY A 185 -2.92 2.30 -5.05
N LYS A 186 -4.20 1.91 -5.14
CA LYS A 186 -5.32 2.86 -5.18
C LYS A 186 -6.05 3.06 -3.85
N ASP A 187 -5.93 2.13 -2.89
CA ASP A 187 -6.67 2.22 -1.62
C ASP A 187 -5.75 2.40 -0.39
N ARG A 188 -5.84 3.57 0.23
CA ARG A 188 -4.92 4.04 1.29
C ARG A 188 -5.47 3.80 2.70
N SER A 189 -6.56 3.03 2.84
CA SER A 189 -7.33 2.99 4.07
C SER A 189 -6.74 2.14 5.21
N ASP A 190 -5.69 1.36 4.98
CA ASP A 190 -5.25 0.33 5.97
C ASP A 190 -3.79 0.43 6.47
N PHE A 191 -3.06 1.52 6.24
CA PHE A 191 -1.70 1.68 6.81
C PHE A 191 -1.44 3.08 7.36
N ASP A 192 -1.56 3.21 8.69
CA ASP A 192 -0.90 4.27 9.46
C ASP A 192 0.63 4.07 9.38
N VAL A 193 1.33 4.93 8.62
CA VAL A 193 2.76 5.15 8.81
C VAL A 193 3.06 6.64 8.67
N PHE A 194 3.22 7.29 9.82
CA PHE A 194 3.79 8.62 9.95
C PHE A 194 5.30 8.58 9.66
N PRO A 195 5.89 9.62 9.04
CA PRO A 195 7.34 9.75 8.98
C PRO A 195 7.89 10.30 10.31
N VAL A 196 8.77 9.53 10.97
CA VAL A 196 9.75 10.09 11.90
C VAL A 196 11.11 10.03 11.20
N VAL A 197 11.67 11.22 10.96
CA VAL A 197 13.07 11.37 10.55
C VAL A 197 13.88 11.48 11.83
N GLU A 198 14.73 10.49 12.11
CA GLU A 198 15.76 10.61 13.13
C GLU A 198 17.12 10.35 12.46
N LYS A 199 17.92 11.41 12.34
CA LYS A 199 19.35 11.28 12.04
C LYS A 199 20.06 11.04 13.37
N GLN A 200 20.76 9.92 13.52
CA GLN A 200 21.81 9.85 14.54
C GLN A 200 23.16 10.14 13.86
N GLN A 201 23.80 11.21 14.35
CA GLN A 201 25.22 11.51 14.16
C GLN A 201 26.07 10.59 15.03
#